data_AF-A0A9X9X0X9-F1
#
_entry.id   AF-A0A9X9X0X9-F1
#
_cell.length_a   1.000
_cell.length_b   1.000
_cell.length_c   1.000
_cell.angle_alpha   90.00
_cell.angle_beta   90.00
_cell.angle_gamma   90.00
#
_symmetry.space_group_name_H-M   'P 1'
#
loop_
_entity.id
_entity.type
_entity.pdbx_description
1 polymer ?
#
loop_
_entity_poly.entity_id
_entity_poly.type
_entity_poly.pdbx_seq_one_letter_code
_entity_poly.pdbx_strand_id
1 'polypeptide(L)'
;MNDSASIAPSKAPLAPGAIGRLTHEMVTAGDWQGVLDLLRSQPADRLRPGLFVRAVEAALAVRDPEALAWAVRLVIVAELPHRIRAAAAARLAATGNAQQAWAVLCCDPATVWDIEARGPVGGTLAAIRLDARADPTVRDAARALERRLSGARAEETERAIFAHPDPGPLVLPALSPRLRLAPGVDPAFADLALGLAARAEQELREEDTPQVVVHRDVFVNRHGHIWRPDGGVLGMLVTSLPGSARAAMTVAPRIPAGVLATGVTNNLHHWLNGYLPSFAWRFAPGVPRSLPILVRDDAAPFQTASLDLLAGPDLPVLPVGEACRVDVLYSVTHRTGRAEAGSPAAALHDRIAAAADAASSLPPPGGPRLYISRRDAALRPMENEAEFEAVLEAMGFVAVMMSRLPFAEQVRAVRAASVIVAPHGAGLALLALARPGVKVFELMPAMPRSLLVRLCMTRISRLRGHPHLAWVEPCDELTGRWRVSIPEAVAALEEFLADPPGPEEASVPLRLR
;
A
#
# COMPACT_ATOMS: atom_id res chain seq x y z
N MET A 1 -57.27 -32.02 14.27
CA MET A 1 -56.24 -31.50 15.20
C MET A 1 -54.98 -32.27 14.89
N ASN A 2 -54.09 -31.66 14.12
CA ASN A 2 -52.78 -32.21 13.77
C ASN A 2 -51.78 -31.11 14.11
N ASP A 3 -51.04 -31.31 15.20
CA ASP A 3 -50.03 -30.38 15.68
C ASP A 3 -48.85 -30.36 14.72
N SER A 4 -48.65 -29.20 14.11
CA SER A 4 -47.49 -28.86 13.30
C SER A 4 -46.43 -28.24 14.21
N ALA A 5 -45.60 -29.10 14.81
CA ALA A 5 -44.38 -28.66 15.47
C ALA A 5 -43.25 -28.57 14.43
N SER A 6 -43.07 -27.37 13.88
CA SER A 6 -41.85 -26.98 13.15
C SER A 6 -40.70 -26.86 14.15
N ILE A 7 -39.74 -27.79 14.09
CA ILE A 7 -38.46 -27.69 14.82
C ILE A 7 -37.40 -27.32 13.78
N ALA A 8 -37.04 -26.05 13.71
CA ALA A 8 -35.83 -25.61 13.02
C ALA A 8 -34.60 -25.99 13.87
N PRO A 9 -33.52 -26.54 13.29
CA PRO A 9 -32.36 -26.93 14.07
C PRO A 9 -31.55 -25.70 14.48
N SER A 10 -31.50 -25.44 15.79
CA SER A 10 -30.47 -24.63 16.43
C SER A 10 -29.10 -25.27 16.15
N LYS A 11 -28.42 -24.87 15.07
CA LYS A 11 -27.03 -25.25 14.82
C LYS A 11 -26.15 -24.44 15.77
N ALA A 12 -25.31 -25.14 16.54
CA ALA A 12 -24.33 -24.51 17.41
C ALA A 12 -23.48 -23.47 16.64
N PRO A 13 -23.07 -22.35 17.27
CA PRO A 13 -22.27 -21.33 16.62
C PRO A 13 -20.97 -21.90 16.06
N LEU A 14 -20.68 -21.59 14.80
CA LEU A 14 -19.50 -22.07 14.11
C LEU A 14 -18.24 -21.41 14.68
N ALA A 15 -17.08 -22.04 14.44
CA ALA A 15 -15.79 -21.43 14.72
C ALA A 15 -15.56 -20.22 13.79
N PRO A 16 -14.94 -19.11 14.24
CA PRO A 16 -14.71 -17.92 13.41
C PRO A 16 -14.02 -18.19 12.07
N GLY A 17 -13.10 -19.17 12.04
CA GLY A 17 -12.43 -19.59 10.81
C GLY A 17 -13.34 -20.33 9.83
N ALA A 18 -14.34 -21.06 10.32
CA ALA A 18 -15.32 -21.76 9.49
C ALA A 18 -16.34 -20.80 8.88
N ILE A 19 -16.81 -19.82 9.66
CA ILE A 19 -17.72 -18.76 9.16
C ILE A 19 -17.07 -18.04 7.97
N GLY A 20 -15.81 -17.64 8.12
CA GLY A 20 -15.08 -16.95 7.05
C GLY A 20 -14.90 -17.78 5.78
N ARG A 21 -14.72 -19.11 5.89
CA ARG A 21 -14.62 -20.00 4.72
C ARG A 21 -15.97 -20.18 4.01
N LEU A 22 -17.04 -20.46 4.76
CA LEU A 22 -18.37 -20.65 4.17
C LEU A 22 -18.89 -19.37 3.53
N THR A 23 -18.72 -18.21 4.17
CA THR A 23 -19.04 -16.91 3.56
C THR A 23 -18.29 -16.73 2.25
N HIS A 24 -17.03 -17.13 2.16
CA HIS A 24 -16.25 -17.05 0.93
C HIS A 24 -16.82 -17.94 -0.18
N GLU A 25 -17.07 -19.21 0.11
CA GLU A 25 -17.67 -20.16 -0.84
C GLU A 25 -19.00 -19.65 -1.40
N MET A 26 -19.85 -19.10 -0.53
CA MET A 26 -21.14 -18.50 -0.93
C MET A 26 -20.96 -17.24 -1.79
N VAL A 27 -20.03 -16.34 -1.44
CA VAL A 27 -19.72 -15.16 -2.26
C VAL A 27 -19.25 -15.56 -3.65
N THR A 28 -18.34 -16.54 -3.75
CA THR A 28 -17.84 -17.05 -5.03
C THR A 28 -18.96 -17.69 -5.87
N ALA A 29 -19.91 -18.36 -5.23
CA ALA A 29 -21.08 -18.92 -5.89
C ALA A 29 -22.16 -17.87 -6.25
N GLY A 30 -22.00 -16.60 -5.85
CA GLY A 30 -23.02 -15.57 -6.01
C GLY A 30 -24.21 -15.72 -5.05
N ASP A 31 -24.11 -16.58 -4.04
CA ASP A 31 -25.14 -16.86 -3.05
C ASP A 31 -25.14 -15.81 -1.92
N TRP A 32 -25.53 -14.59 -2.27
CA TRP A 32 -25.59 -13.47 -1.32
C TRP A 32 -26.67 -13.66 -0.24
N GLN A 33 -27.73 -14.41 -0.55
CA GLN A 33 -28.76 -14.75 0.43
C GLN A 33 -28.22 -15.74 1.47
N GLY A 34 -27.50 -16.78 1.03
CA GLY A 34 -26.83 -17.70 1.93
C GLY A 34 -25.79 -17.02 2.83
N VAL A 35 -25.07 -16.01 2.32
CA VAL A 35 -24.18 -15.19 3.15
C VAL A 35 -24.96 -14.48 4.27
N LEU A 36 -26.10 -13.84 3.96
CA LEU A 36 -26.91 -13.17 4.96
C LEU A 36 -27.45 -14.15 6.01
N ASP A 37 -27.97 -15.28 5.58
CA ASP A 37 -28.56 -16.29 6.46
C ASP A 37 -27.49 -16.89 7.38
N LEU A 38 -26.30 -17.18 6.82
CA LEU A 38 -25.15 -17.61 7.59
C LEU A 38 -24.78 -16.56 8.63
N LEU A 39 -24.52 -15.31 8.24
CA LEU A 39 -24.05 -14.28 9.17
C LEU A 39 -25.09 -13.93 10.25
N ARG A 40 -26.39 -13.93 9.92
CA ARG A 40 -27.49 -13.74 10.88
C ARG A 40 -27.60 -14.88 11.90
N SER A 41 -27.20 -16.09 11.52
CA SER A 41 -27.20 -17.25 12.43
C SER A 41 -26.04 -17.26 13.43
N GLN A 42 -25.07 -16.34 13.30
CA GLN A 42 -23.88 -16.30 14.14
C GLN A 42 -23.92 -15.10 15.11
N PRO A 43 -23.38 -15.26 16.33
CA PRO A 43 -23.24 -14.14 17.24
C PRO A 43 -22.15 -13.16 16.74
N ALA A 44 -22.40 -11.86 16.92
CA ALA A 44 -21.58 -10.79 16.32
C ALA A 44 -20.13 -10.77 16.82
N ASP A 45 -19.89 -11.16 18.07
CA ASP A 45 -18.57 -11.26 18.70
C ASP A 45 -17.67 -12.35 18.08
N ARG A 46 -18.26 -13.30 17.34
CA ARG A 46 -17.53 -14.32 16.58
C ARG A 46 -17.21 -13.90 15.15
N LEU A 47 -17.78 -12.81 14.67
CA LEU A 47 -17.52 -12.31 13.33
C LEU A 47 -16.16 -11.60 13.32
N ARG A 48 -15.25 -12.06 12.46
CA ARG A 48 -14.01 -11.32 12.22
C ARG A 48 -14.33 -9.97 11.58
N PRO A 49 -13.53 -8.90 11.79
CA PRO A 49 -13.87 -7.56 11.32
C PRO A 49 -14.20 -7.46 9.82
N GLY A 50 -13.53 -8.24 8.96
CA GLY A 50 -13.83 -8.25 7.52
C GLY A 50 -15.25 -8.75 7.15
N LEU A 51 -15.89 -9.55 8.01
CA LEU A 51 -17.24 -10.07 7.76
C LEU A 51 -18.33 -9.01 7.94
N PHE A 52 -18.06 -7.93 8.68
CA PHE A 52 -18.99 -6.80 8.80
C PHE A 52 -19.14 -6.06 7.47
N VAL A 53 -18.04 -5.91 6.73
CA VAL A 53 -18.08 -5.36 5.36
C VAL A 53 -18.83 -6.32 4.43
N ARG A 54 -18.64 -7.64 4.58
CA ARG A 54 -19.38 -8.66 3.81
C ARG A 54 -20.88 -8.64 4.08
N ALA A 55 -21.29 -8.44 5.32
CA ALA A 55 -22.71 -8.29 5.66
C ALA A 55 -23.34 -7.13 4.90
N VAL A 56 -22.65 -5.99 4.80
CA VAL A 56 -23.08 -4.83 4.02
C VAL A 56 -23.13 -5.15 2.53
N GLU A 57 -22.08 -5.76 1.97
CA GLU A 57 -22.04 -6.14 0.55
C GLU A 57 -23.16 -7.12 0.18
N ALA A 58 -23.42 -8.13 1.01
CA ALA A 58 -24.47 -9.12 0.80
C ALA A 58 -25.86 -8.48 0.86
N ALA A 59 -26.10 -7.60 1.84
CA ALA A 59 -27.36 -6.87 1.95
C ALA A 59 -27.63 -5.96 0.74
N LEU A 60 -26.59 -5.28 0.24
CA LEU A 60 -26.68 -4.46 -0.97
C LEU A 60 -26.94 -5.31 -2.22
N ALA A 61 -26.32 -6.50 -2.31
CA ALA A 61 -26.48 -7.40 -3.44
C ALA A 61 -27.89 -8.00 -3.53
N VAL A 62 -28.49 -8.39 -2.40
CA VAL A 62 -29.86 -8.93 -2.34
C VAL A 62 -30.93 -7.85 -2.59
N ARG A 63 -30.58 -6.56 -2.42
CA ARG A 63 -31.49 -5.41 -2.60
C ARG A 63 -32.73 -5.47 -1.69
N ASP A 64 -32.58 -6.09 -0.53
CA ASP A 64 -33.61 -6.16 0.51
C ASP A 64 -33.41 -5.03 1.55
N PRO A 65 -34.38 -4.13 1.75
CA PRO A 65 -34.32 -3.09 2.76
C PRO A 65 -34.12 -3.62 4.19
N GLU A 66 -34.67 -4.79 4.54
CA GLU A 66 -34.52 -5.35 5.88
C GLU A 66 -33.12 -5.91 6.11
N ALA A 67 -32.55 -6.59 5.12
CA ALA A 67 -31.14 -6.99 5.10
C ALA A 67 -30.21 -5.79 5.23
N LEU A 68 -30.46 -4.71 4.49
CA LEU A 68 -29.64 -3.50 4.56
C LEU A 68 -29.72 -2.86 5.95
N ALA A 69 -30.94 -2.73 6.50
CA ALA A 69 -31.14 -2.19 7.83
C ALA A 69 -30.46 -3.05 8.91
N TRP A 70 -30.50 -4.38 8.78
CA TRP A 70 -29.78 -5.30 9.66
C TRP A 70 -28.25 -5.11 9.57
N ALA A 71 -27.69 -5.09 8.36
CA ALA A 71 -26.24 -4.96 8.18
C ALA A 71 -25.71 -3.62 8.69
N VAL A 72 -26.46 -2.53 8.46
CA VAL A 72 -26.11 -1.19 8.98
C VAL A 72 -26.13 -1.18 10.51
N ARG A 73 -27.17 -1.75 11.14
CA ARG A 73 -27.23 -1.87 12.61
C ARG A 73 -26.08 -2.71 13.16
N LEU A 74 -25.75 -3.82 12.50
CA LEU A 74 -24.64 -4.68 12.89
C LEU A 74 -23.31 -3.90 12.94
N VAL A 75 -23.04 -3.06 11.94
CA VAL A 75 -21.83 -2.22 11.89
C VAL A 75 -21.87 -1.11 12.95
N ILE A 76 -23.02 -0.45 13.14
CA ILE A 76 -23.16 0.66 14.09
C ILE A 76 -22.90 0.20 15.53
N VAL A 77 -23.47 -0.95 15.92
CA VAL A 77 -23.42 -1.43 17.31
C VAL A 77 -22.08 -2.08 17.65
N ALA A 78 -21.37 -2.62 16.66
CA ALA A 78 -20.12 -3.32 16.90
C ALA A 78 -18.94 -2.36 17.19
N GLU A 79 -18.09 -2.75 18.13
CA GLU A 79 -16.76 -2.17 18.30
C GLU A 79 -15.85 -2.68 17.18
N LEU A 80 -15.57 -1.81 16.21
CA LEU A 80 -14.82 -2.16 15.00
C LEU A 80 -13.59 -1.27 14.88
N PRO A 81 -12.48 -1.82 14.34
CA PRO A 81 -11.36 -0.98 13.90
C PRO A 81 -11.86 0.11 12.94
N HIS A 82 -11.41 1.36 13.11
CA HIS A 82 -11.89 2.51 12.33
C HIS A 82 -11.83 2.29 10.81
N ARG A 83 -10.77 1.64 10.30
CA ARG A 83 -10.64 1.28 8.88
C ARG A 83 -11.77 0.37 8.36
N ILE A 84 -12.29 -0.53 9.21
CA ILE A 84 -13.37 -1.47 8.84
C ILE A 84 -14.71 -0.73 8.82
N ARG A 85 -14.96 0.12 9.83
CA ARG A 85 -16.14 0.99 9.87
C ARG A 85 -16.19 1.91 8.64
N ALA A 86 -15.06 2.55 8.32
CA ALA A 86 -14.96 3.43 7.15
C ALA A 86 -15.09 2.68 5.82
N ALA A 87 -14.56 1.45 5.71
CA ALA A 87 -14.76 0.61 4.54
C ALA A 87 -16.23 0.21 4.33
N ALA A 88 -16.95 -0.13 5.41
CA ALA A 88 -18.39 -0.41 5.34
C ALA A 88 -19.19 0.82 4.89
N ALA A 89 -18.88 2.00 5.43
CA ALA A 89 -19.49 3.27 5.00
C ALA A 89 -19.22 3.56 3.51
N ALA A 90 -18.01 3.30 3.03
CA ALA A 90 -17.65 3.51 1.63
C ALA A 90 -18.47 2.63 0.67
N ARG A 91 -18.77 1.37 1.05
CA ARG A 91 -19.63 0.48 0.24
C ARG A 91 -21.08 0.96 0.15
N LEU A 92 -21.61 1.46 1.27
CA LEU A 92 -22.94 2.07 1.31
C LEU A 92 -23.00 3.32 0.42
N ALA A 93 -22.02 4.21 0.54
CA ALA A 93 -22.00 5.45 -0.23
C ALA A 93 -21.84 5.19 -1.74
N ALA A 94 -20.97 4.26 -2.12
CA ALA A 94 -20.75 3.88 -3.51
C ALA A 94 -21.99 3.31 -4.21
N THR A 95 -22.99 2.85 -3.45
CA THR A 95 -24.23 2.26 -3.97
C THR A 95 -25.44 3.18 -3.83
N GLY A 96 -25.24 4.46 -3.45
CA GLY A 96 -26.33 5.43 -3.29
C GLY A 96 -27.07 5.35 -1.95
N ASN A 97 -26.48 4.71 -0.94
CA ASN A 97 -27.05 4.61 0.41
C ASN A 97 -26.41 5.67 1.33
N ALA A 98 -26.50 6.94 0.91
CA ALA A 98 -25.80 8.06 1.55
C ALA A 98 -26.19 8.26 3.03
N GLN A 99 -27.47 8.08 3.38
CA GLN A 99 -27.95 8.23 4.75
C GLN A 99 -27.32 7.18 5.67
N GLN A 100 -27.27 5.92 5.22
CA GLN A 100 -26.71 4.81 5.98
C GLN A 100 -25.19 4.94 6.08
N ALA A 101 -24.52 5.34 4.99
CA ALA A 101 -23.09 5.61 4.99
C ALA A 101 -22.71 6.70 5.99
N TRP A 102 -23.48 7.80 6.02
CA TRP A 102 -23.31 8.88 6.99
C TRP A 102 -23.51 8.39 8.42
N ALA A 103 -24.58 7.63 8.69
CA ALA A 103 -24.83 7.07 10.02
C ALA A 103 -23.68 6.16 10.50
N VAL A 104 -23.15 5.30 9.62
CA VAL A 104 -22.01 4.44 9.93
C VAL A 104 -20.74 5.26 10.22
N LEU A 105 -20.47 6.34 9.49
CA LEU A 105 -19.32 7.21 9.80
C LEU A 105 -19.48 7.95 11.12
N CYS A 106 -20.68 8.46 11.41
CA CYS A 106 -20.92 9.32 12.57
C CYS A 106 -21.15 8.56 13.88
N CYS A 107 -21.44 7.26 13.84
CA CYS A 107 -21.65 6.47 15.07
C CYS A 107 -20.40 6.38 15.95
N ASP A 108 -19.22 6.58 15.38
CA ASP A 108 -17.96 6.70 16.11
C ASP A 108 -17.16 7.88 15.52
N PRO A 109 -17.28 9.07 16.14
CA PRO A 109 -16.61 10.27 15.65
C PRO A 109 -15.08 10.16 15.58
N ALA A 110 -14.44 9.22 16.29
CA ALA A 110 -12.99 9.03 16.16
C ALA A 110 -12.61 8.48 14.77
N THR A 111 -13.52 7.73 14.12
CA THR A 111 -13.29 7.12 12.80
C THR A 111 -12.98 8.15 11.72
N VAL A 112 -13.60 9.33 11.76
CA VAL A 112 -13.36 10.36 10.72
C VAL A 112 -12.01 11.06 10.88
N TRP A 113 -11.41 10.98 12.06
CA TRP A 113 -10.08 11.53 12.36
C TRP A 113 -8.98 10.47 12.35
N ASP A 114 -9.35 9.20 12.27
CA ASP A 114 -8.41 8.09 12.16
C ASP A 114 -7.71 8.11 10.79
N ILE A 115 -6.39 8.06 10.83
CA ILE A 115 -5.57 8.21 9.63
C ILE A 115 -5.57 6.96 8.75
N GLU A 116 -5.75 5.76 9.32
CA GLU A 116 -5.90 4.51 8.57
C GLU A 116 -7.27 4.45 7.86
N ALA A 117 -8.28 5.13 8.41
CA ALA A 117 -9.61 5.24 7.83
C ALA A 117 -9.74 6.32 6.73
N ARG A 118 -8.73 7.18 6.56
CA ARG A 118 -8.85 8.41 5.77
C ARG A 118 -9.27 8.20 4.31
N GLY A 119 -8.66 7.24 3.61
CA GLY A 119 -8.99 6.97 2.21
C GLY A 119 -10.48 6.63 2.03
N PRO A 120 -10.98 5.59 2.73
CA PRO A 120 -12.41 5.28 2.76
C PRO A 120 -13.29 6.45 3.22
N VAL A 121 -12.91 7.22 4.25
CA VAL A 121 -13.67 8.40 4.71
C VAL A 121 -13.79 9.44 3.60
N GLY A 122 -12.68 9.83 2.96
CA GLY A 122 -12.70 10.81 1.86
C GLY A 122 -13.54 10.36 0.68
N GLY A 123 -13.40 9.09 0.26
CA GLY A 123 -14.24 8.51 -0.79
C GLY A 123 -15.73 8.49 -0.43
N THR A 124 -16.05 8.19 0.83
CA THR A 124 -17.43 8.20 1.35
C THR A 124 -18.03 9.60 1.30
N LEU A 125 -17.32 10.61 1.80
CA LEU A 125 -17.82 11.99 1.81
C LEU A 125 -18.04 12.52 0.39
N ALA A 126 -17.12 12.23 -0.53
CA ALA A 126 -17.27 12.58 -1.94
C ALA A 126 -18.50 11.90 -2.57
N ALA A 127 -18.67 10.59 -2.34
CA ALA A 127 -19.81 9.85 -2.86
C ALA A 127 -21.16 10.38 -2.31
N ILE A 128 -21.24 10.68 -1.00
CA ILE A 128 -22.42 11.31 -0.40
C ILE A 128 -22.72 12.66 -1.05
N ARG A 129 -21.70 13.51 -1.22
CA ARG A 129 -21.84 14.86 -1.80
C ARG A 129 -22.36 14.84 -3.23
N LEU A 130 -21.94 13.84 -4.00
CA LEU A 130 -22.27 13.68 -5.43
C LEU A 130 -23.58 12.92 -5.64
N ASP A 131 -24.13 12.24 -4.63
CA ASP A 131 -25.40 11.54 -4.76
C ASP A 131 -26.58 12.52 -4.75
N ALA A 132 -27.14 12.77 -5.93
CA ALA A 132 -28.29 13.67 -6.09
C ALA A 132 -29.55 13.21 -5.33
N ARG A 133 -29.62 11.92 -4.96
CA ARG A 133 -30.73 11.33 -4.21
C ARG A 133 -30.57 11.47 -2.70
N ALA A 134 -29.38 11.86 -2.23
CA ALA A 134 -29.10 12.00 -0.80
C ALA A 134 -29.81 13.22 -0.20
N ASP A 135 -30.24 13.06 1.06
CA ASP A 135 -30.82 14.13 1.86
C ASP A 135 -29.91 15.38 1.82
N PRO A 136 -30.44 16.58 1.49
CA PRO A 136 -29.65 17.81 1.45
C PRO A 136 -28.85 18.07 2.74
N THR A 137 -29.41 17.75 3.90
CA THR A 137 -28.75 17.94 5.20
C THR A 137 -27.53 17.05 5.35
N VAL A 138 -27.60 15.79 4.90
CA VAL A 138 -26.47 14.86 4.91
C VAL A 138 -25.40 15.29 3.90
N ARG A 139 -25.79 15.79 2.73
CA ARG A 139 -24.84 16.34 1.75
C ARG A 139 -24.09 17.56 2.28
N ASP A 140 -24.81 18.46 2.95
CA ASP A 140 -24.19 19.66 3.52
C ASP A 140 -23.34 19.34 4.75
N ALA A 141 -23.74 18.37 5.56
CA ALA A 141 -22.92 17.86 6.66
C ALA A 141 -21.64 17.19 6.15
N ALA A 142 -21.72 16.39 5.08
CA ALA A 142 -20.55 15.79 4.43
C ALA A 142 -19.61 16.86 3.86
N ARG A 143 -20.13 17.90 3.21
CA ARG A 143 -19.34 19.07 2.75
C ARG A 143 -18.68 19.82 3.90
N ALA A 144 -19.40 20.00 5.01
CA ALA A 144 -18.85 20.67 6.19
C ALA A 144 -17.73 19.86 6.84
N LEU A 145 -17.92 18.54 6.95
CA LEU A 145 -16.90 17.63 7.48
C LEU A 145 -15.69 17.54 6.54
N GLU A 146 -15.89 17.45 5.22
CA GLU A 146 -14.81 17.49 4.23
C GLU A 146 -13.98 18.77 4.38
N ARG A 147 -14.63 19.93 4.50
CA ARG A 147 -13.96 21.22 4.76
C ARG A 147 -13.18 21.25 6.08
N ARG A 148 -13.71 20.60 7.12
CA ARG A 148 -13.02 20.48 8.42
C ARG A 148 -11.81 19.56 8.35
N LEU A 149 -11.94 18.45 7.64
CA LEU A 149 -10.85 17.49 7.42
C LEU A 149 -9.76 18.06 6.51
N SER A 150 -10.15 18.86 5.50
CA SER A 150 -9.21 19.56 4.63
C SER A 150 -8.53 20.76 5.31
N GLY A 151 -9.05 21.23 6.45
CA GLY A 151 -8.46 22.29 7.28
C GLY A 151 -8.31 23.64 6.57
N ALA A 152 -8.21 24.73 7.33
CA ALA A 152 -7.54 25.92 6.81
C ALA A 152 -6.04 25.61 6.84
N ARG A 153 -5.40 25.46 5.67
CA ARG A 153 -3.93 25.41 5.61
C ARG A 153 -3.42 26.70 6.26
N ALA A 154 -2.58 26.56 7.27
CA ALA A 154 -1.89 27.72 7.79
C ALA A 154 -0.97 28.23 6.67
N GLU A 155 -1.01 29.55 6.38
CA GLU A 155 -0.08 30.16 5.42
C GLU A 155 1.35 29.88 5.87
N GLU A 156 2.18 29.34 4.99
CA GLU A 156 3.59 29.03 5.25
C GLU A 156 4.37 30.33 5.41
N THR A 157 4.74 30.67 6.65
CA THR A 157 5.33 31.99 6.94
C THR A 157 6.84 32.06 6.70
N GLU A 158 7.54 30.95 6.48
CA GLU A 158 8.93 30.95 6.00
C GLU A 158 9.35 29.52 5.67
N ARG A 159 9.69 29.27 4.40
CA ARG A 159 10.40 28.04 4.00
C ARG A 159 11.76 28.43 3.45
N ALA A 160 12.82 28.02 4.14
CA ALA A 160 14.10 27.89 3.45
C ALA A 160 14.02 26.60 2.63
N ILE A 161 13.94 26.77 1.31
CA ILE A 161 13.98 25.67 0.35
C ILE A 161 15.36 25.70 -0.27
N PHE A 162 16.05 24.57 -0.22
CA PHE A 162 17.25 24.39 -1.01
C PHE A 162 17.11 23.13 -1.86
N ALA A 163 17.76 23.17 -3.03
CA ALA A 163 17.73 22.07 -3.96
C ALA A 163 18.34 20.83 -3.31
N HIS A 164 17.61 19.72 -3.38
CA HIS A 164 18.25 18.41 -3.27
C HIS A 164 19.35 18.33 -4.35
N PRO A 165 20.46 17.59 -4.12
CA PRO A 165 21.48 17.40 -5.14
C PRO A 165 20.86 17.09 -6.49
N ASP A 166 21.23 17.87 -7.50
CA ASP A 166 20.73 17.72 -8.87
C ASP A 166 21.12 16.31 -9.35
N PRO A 167 20.13 15.43 -9.63
CA PRO A 167 20.44 14.11 -10.17
C PRO A 167 21.01 14.18 -11.60
N GLY A 168 20.97 15.35 -12.25
CA GLY A 168 21.31 15.50 -13.65
C GLY A 168 20.14 15.07 -14.56
N PRO A 169 20.38 14.96 -15.88
CA PRO A 169 19.36 14.47 -16.80
C PRO A 169 18.99 13.02 -16.47
N LEU A 170 17.69 12.69 -16.50
CA LEU A 170 17.23 11.33 -16.28
C LEU A 170 17.77 10.40 -17.37
N VAL A 171 18.57 9.41 -16.94
CA VAL A 171 19.07 8.35 -17.84
C VAL A 171 18.30 7.08 -17.54
N LEU A 172 17.41 6.70 -18.46
CA LEU A 172 16.68 5.45 -18.37
C LEU A 172 17.35 4.38 -19.26
N PRO A 173 17.48 3.13 -18.76
CA PRO A 173 17.86 1.98 -19.58
C PRO A 173 16.96 1.81 -20.83
N ALA A 174 17.40 1.09 -21.85
CA ALA A 174 16.55 0.81 -23.02
C ALA A 174 15.39 -0.16 -22.73
N LEU A 175 15.45 -0.88 -21.61
CA LEU A 175 14.48 -1.90 -21.20
C LEU A 175 13.21 -1.24 -20.63
N SER A 176 12.08 -1.51 -21.27
CA SER A 176 10.76 -1.09 -20.79
C SER A 176 10.01 -2.28 -20.17
N PRO A 177 9.30 -2.09 -19.04
CA PRO A 177 8.43 -3.11 -18.48
C PRO A 177 7.34 -3.53 -19.47
N ARG A 178 7.13 -4.83 -19.61
CA ARG A 178 6.10 -5.43 -20.47
C ARG A 178 4.91 -5.86 -19.62
N LEU A 179 3.72 -5.80 -20.20
CA LEU A 179 2.49 -6.25 -19.56
C LEU A 179 1.82 -7.31 -20.45
N ARG A 180 1.46 -8.44 -19.86
CA ARG A 180 0.73 -9.52 -20.53
C ARG A 180 -0.46 -9.94 -19.68
N LEU A 181 -1.55 -10.29 -20.35
CA LEU A 181 -2.81 -10.68 -19.71
C LEU A 181 -3.00 -12.18 -19.85
N ALA A 182 -3.39 -12.83 -18.76
CA ALA A 182 -3.82 -14.21 -18.77
C ALA A 182 -5.20 -14.35 -19.44
N PRO A 183 -5.57 -15.57 -19.88
CA PRO A 183 -6.93 -15.84 -20.35
C PRO A 183 -7.99 -15.43 -19.31
N GLY A 184 -9.10 -14.86 -19.78
CA GLY A 184 -10.23 -14.47 -18.92
C GLY A 184 -10.10 -13.10 -18.25
N VAL A 185 -8.99 -12.37 -18.45
CA VAL A 185 -8.95 -10.94 -18.10
C VAL A 185 -9.85 -10.16 -19.06
N ASP A 186 -10.69 -9.28 -18.51
CA ASP A 186 -11.59 -8.43 -19.29
C ASP A 186 -10.81 -7.62 -20.36
N PRO A 187 -11.17 -7.69 -21.65
CA PRO A 187 -10.53 -6.88 -22.69
C PRO A 187 -10.52 -5.37 -22.38
N ALA A 188 -11.54 -4.82 -21.71
CA ALA A 188 -11.56 -3.41 -21.31
C ALA A 188 -10.48 -3.08 -20.26
N PHE A 189 -10.03 -4.06 -19.49
CA PHE A 189 -8.89 -3.90 -18.59
C PHE A 189 -7.57 -3.74 -19.35
N ALA A 190 -7.44 -4.35 -20.53
CA ALA A 190 -6.23 -4.26 -21.35
C ALA A 190 -5.92 -2.82 -21.74
N ASP A 191 -6.91 -2.13 -22.30
CA ASP A 191 -6.78 -0.73 -22.74
C ASP A 191 -6.47 0.19 -21.55
N LEU A 192 -7.15 -0.03 -20.41
CA LEU A 192 -6.87 0.70 -19.18
C LEU A 192 -5.43 0.46 -18.70
N ALA A 193 -4.97 -0.79 -18.70
CA ALA A 193 -3.63 -1.14 -18.24
C ALA A 193 -2.53 -0.50 -19.09
N LEU A 194 -2.68 -0.55 -20.42
CA LEU A 194 -1.76 0.09 -21.35
C LEU A 194 -1.77 1.61 -21.19
N GLY A 195 -2.94 2.24 -21.06
CA GLY A 195 -3.07 3.67 -20.83
C GLY A 195 -2.42 4.12 -19.52
N LEU A 196 -2.60 3.36 -18.44
CA LEU A 196 -1.97 3.65 -17.14
C LEU A 196 -0.45 3.43 -17.17
N ALA A 197 0.05 2.43 -17.90
CA ALA A 197 1.48 2.21 -18.08
C ALA A 197 2.13 3.37 -18.85
N ALA A 198 1.52 3.83 -19.95
CA ALA A 198 1.98 4.99 -20.69
C ALA A 198 1.97 6.28 -19.84
N ARG A 199 0.91 6.47 -19.03
CA ARG A 199 0.84 7.57 -18.08
C ARG A 199 1.96 7.50 -17.03
N ALA A 200 2.22 6.34 -16.43
CA ALA A 200 3.28 6.17 -15.44
C ALA A 200 4.68 6.47 -16.03
N GLU A 201 4.91 6.07 -17.28
CA GLU A 201 6.11 6.39 -18.05
C GLU A 201 6.26 7.90 -18.31
N GLN A 202 5.16 8.60 -18.62
CA GLN A 202 5.17 10.05 -18.78
C GLN A 202 5.45 10.75 -17.44
N GLU A 203 4.73 10.37 -16.37
CA GLU A 203 4.91 10.91 -15.03
C GLU A 203 6.35 10.75 -14.53
N LEU A 204 7.01 9.63 -14.85
CA LEU A 204 8.43 9.40 -14.52
C LEU A 204 9.38 10.42 -15.20
N ARG A 205 9.13 10.75 -16.47
CA ARG A 205 9.97 11.69 -17.24
C ARG A 205 9.79 13.14 -16.79
N GLU A 206 8.57 13.47 -16.38
CA GLU A 206 8.16 14.81 -15.91
C GLU A 206 8.39 15.00 -14.41
N GLU A 207 8.89 13.99 -13.69
CA GLU A 207 9.00 14.03 -12.23
C GLU A 207 10.06 15.03 -11.77
N ASP A 208 9.65 16.09 -11.05
CA ASP A 208 10.57 17.07 -10.48
C ASP A 208 11.49 16.47 -9.40
N THR A 209 12.69 17.03 -9.28
CA THR A 209 13.61 16.71 -8.19
C THR A 209 12.96 17.11 -6.85
N PRO A 210 12.99 16.23 -5.83
CA PRO A 210 12.47 16.57 -4.50
C PRO A 210 13.17 17.80 -3.93
N GLN A 211 12.45 18.57 -3.11
CA GLN A 211 13.00 19.76 -2.46
C GLN A 211 13.11 19.54 -0.96
N VAL A 212 14.20 20.01 -0.36
CA VAL A 212 14.33 20.01 1.10
C VAL A 212 13.66 21.27 1.65
N VAL A 213 12.69 21.07 2.53
CA VAL A 213 11.95 22.12 3.20
C VAL A 213 12.39 22.17 4.66
N VAL A 214 12.89 23.32 5.08
CA VAL A 214 13.23 23.60 6.48
C VAL A 214 12.05 24.29 7.16
N HIS A 215 11.58 23.70 8.25
CA HIS A 215 10.59 24.28 9.16
C HIS A 215 11.26 24.66 10.47
N ARG A 216 10.79 25.73 11.11
CA ARG A 216 11.30 26.21 12.40
C ARG A 216 10.21 26.15 13.45
N ASP A 217 10.58 25.69 14.64
CA ASP A 217 9.72 25.59 15.81
C ASP A 217 8.37 24.92 15.51
N VAL A 218 8.44 23.66 15.08
CA VAL A 218 7.26 22.87 14.70
C VAL A 218 7.13 21.63 15.56
N PHE A 219 5.92 21.09 15.60
CA PHE A 219 5.65 19.77 16.13
C PHE A 219 5.53 18.76 14.99
N VAL A 220 5.94 17.52 15.27
CA VAL A 220 5.77 16.37 14.39
C VAL A 220 5.25 15.15 15.13
N ASN A 221 4.68 14.19 14.41
CA ASN A 221 4.24 12.92 14.98
C ASN A 221 4.61 11.72 14.11
N ARG A 222 4.36 10.50 14.62
CA ARG A 222 4.59 9.21 13.96
C ARG A 222 3.97 9.14 12.56
N HIS A 223 2.92 9.91 12.28
CA HIS A 223 2.22 9.89 11.01
C HIS A 223 2.75 10.89 9.97
N GLY A 224 3.77 11.67 10.30
CA GLY A 224 4.35 12.67 9.41
C GLY A 224 3.57 13.98 9.33
N HIS A 225 2.68 14.26 10.29
CA HIS A 225 2.13 15.59 10.43
C HIS A 225 3.23 16.56 10.83
N ILE A 226 3.14 17.79 10.33
CA ILE A 226 3.96 18.92 10.76
C ILE A 226 2.97 20.01 11.15
N TRP A 227 3.08 20.59 12.35
CA TRP A 227 2.18 21.67 12.76
C TRP A 227 2.87 22.69 13.66
N ARG A 228 2.32 23.89 13.70
CA ARG A 228 2.81 24.99 14.53
C ARG A 228 2.37 24.88 15.99
N PRO A 229 3.03 25.60 16.91
CA PRO A 229 2.59 25.68 18.31
C PRO A 229 1.16 26.19 18.50
N ASP A 230 0.63 26.96 17.55
CA ASP A 230 -0.77 27.42 17.53
C ASP A 230 -1.78 26.34 17.07
N GLY A 231 -1.29 25.15 16.68
CA GLY A 231 -2.10 24.03 16.18
C GLY A 231 -2.37 24.05 14.67
N GLY A 232 -1.83 25.02 13.93
CA GLY A 232 -1.94 25.12 12.47
C GLY A 232 -1.10 24.04 11.77
N VAL A 233 -1.74 23.18 10.98
CA VAL A 233 -1.06 22.08 10.25
C VAL A 233 -0.41 22.60 8.97
N LEU A 234 0.83 22.16 8.74
CA LEU A 234 1.67 22.48 7.58
C LEU A 234 1.79 21.28 6.64
N GLY A 235 1.74 21.54 5.32
CA GLY A 235 2.00 20.53 4.29
C GLY A 235 0.78 20.08 3.48
N MET A 236 1.04 19.25 2.45
CA MET A 236 0.04 18.93 1.43
C MET A 236 -0.85 17.72 1.76
N LEU A 237 -0.29 16.72 2.44
CA LEU A 237 -0.93 15.41 2.49
C LEU A 237 -1.96 15.30 3.58
N VAL A 238 -1.75 15.76 4.82
CA VAL A 238 -2.74 15.66 5.91
C VAL A 238 -2.94 17.02 6.57
N THR A 239 -4.18 17.46 6.68
CA THR A 239 -4.56 18.82 7.11
C THR A 239 -5.32 18.84 8.44
N SER A 240 -5.75 17.68 8.92
CA SER A 240 -6.39 17.51 10.21
C SER A 240 -5.43 16.91 11.23
N LEU A 241 -5.19 17.64 12.32
CA LEU A 241 -4.39 17.14 13.44
C LEU A 241 -5.27 16.30 14.37
N PRO A 242 -4.93 15.02 14.66
CA PRO A 242 -5.66 14.18 15.59
C PRO A 242 -5.76 14.79 17.00
N GLY A 243 -6.83 14.45 17.74
CA GLY A 243 -7.02 14.92 19.11
C GLY A 243 -5.88 14.48 20.05
N SER A 244 -5.39 13.25 19.89
CA SER A 244 -4.23 12.71 20.62
C SER A 244 -2.97 13.55 20.40
N ALA A 245 -2.69 13.92 19.15
CA ALA A 245 -1.53 14.74 18.80
C ALA A 245 -1.61 16.15 19.40
N ARG A 246 -2.79 16.77 19.44
CA ARG A 246 -2.99 18.06 20.15
C ARG A 246 -2.76 17.92 21.65
N ALA A 247 -3.33 16.90 22.27
CA ALA A 247 -3.18 16.66 23.69
C ALA A 247 -1.71 16.42 24.09
N ALA A 248 -0.96 15.72 23.23
CA ALA A 248 0.45 15.40 23.45
C ALA A 248 1.39 16.61 23.35
N MET A 249 0.96 17.76 22.80
CA MET A 249 1.81 18.95 22.64
C MET A 249 2.38 19.49 23.96
N THR A 250 1.63 19.35 25.06
CA THR A 250 2.00 19.90 26.38
C THR A 250 3.15 19.16 27.05
N VAL A 251 3.35 17.89 26.69
CA VAL A 251 4.37 16.99 27.24
C VAL A 251 5.37 16.52 26.18
N ALA A 252 5.30 17.09 24.98
CA ALA A 252 6.11 16.66 23.85
C ALA A 252 7.61 16.87 24.14
N PRO A 253 8.47 15.87 23.91
CA PRO A 253 9.91 16.06 23.99
C PRO A 253 10.36 17.09 22.95
N ARG A 254 11.39 17.86 23.31
CA ARG A 254 11.99 18.87 22.43
C ARG A 254 13.33 18.37 21.88
N ILE A 255 13.51 18.49 20.57
CA ILE A 255 14.76 18.16 19.88
C ILE A 255 15.28 19.38 19.10
N PRO A 256 16.61 19.65 19.12
CA PRO A 256 17.17 20.84 18.46
C PRO A 256 17.02 20.81 16.94
N ALA A 257 17.26 19.65 16.31
CA ALA A 257 17.11 19.50 14.88
C ALA A 257 16.87 18.03 14.51
N GLY A 258 16.20 17.78 13.38
CA GLY A 258 16.00 16.43 12.87
C GLY A 258 15.44 16.38 11.46
N VAL A 259 15.58 15.22 10.81
CA VAL A 259 15.05 14.95 9.47
C VAL A 259 13.81 14.06 9.58
N LEU A 260 12.70 14.51 9.02
CA LEU A 260 11.44 13.79 9.07
C LEU A 260 11.48 12.53 8.18
N ALA A 261 11.33 11.36 8.79
CA ALA A 261 11.17 10.08 8.09
C ALA A 261 9.90 9.31 8.53
N THR A 262 9.02 9.98 9.26
CA THR A 262 7.70 9.45 9.64
C THR A 262 6.69 9.60 8.50
N GLY A 263 5.67 8.77 8.49
CA GLY A 263 4.64 8.79 7.46
C GLY A 263 3.41 7.99 7.84
N VAL A 264 2.34 8.10 7.04
CA VAL A 264 1.06 7.41 7.31
C VAL A 264 1.20 5.89 7.27
N THR A 265 2.13 5.37 6.47
CA THR A 265 2.27 3.92 6.23
C THR A 265 3.55 3.37 6.82
N ASN A 266 3.46 2.16 7.38
CA ASN A 266 4.62 1.38 7.83
C ASN A 266 4.94 0.28 6.80
N ASN A 267 5.01 0.65 5.52
CA ASN A 267 5.13 -0.27 4.40
C ASN A 267 6.53 -0.19 3.77
N LEU A 268 7.12 -1.37 3.49
CA LEU A 268 8.47 -1.48 2.94
C LEU A 268 8.66 -0.69 1.64
N HIS A 269 7.68 -0.68 0.74
CA HIS A 269 7.79 0.06 -0.52
C HIS A 269 7.91 1.57 -0.29
N HIS A 270 6.99 2.14 0.50
CA HIS A 270 7.00 3.57 0.78
C HIS A 270 8.27 4.00 1.51
N TRP A 271 8.77 3.18 2.43
CA TRP A 271 10.04 3.41 3.10
C TRP A 271 11.22 3.35 2.12
N LEU A 272 11.44 2.19 1.49
CA LEU A 272 12.66 1.91 0.72
C LEU A 272 12.72 2.69 -0.60
N ASN A 273 11.59 2.96 -1.24
CA ASN A 273 11.53 3.59 -2.57
C ASN A 273 10.96 5.03 -2.55
N GLY A 274 10.47 5.49 -1.40
CA GLY A 274 9.95 6.85 -1.21
C GLY A 274 10.79 7.66 -0.23
N TYR A 275 10.72 7.31 1.06
CA TYR A 275 11.39 8.06 2.14
C TYR A 275 12.91 7.94 2.06
N LEU A 276 13.45 6.72 2.05
CA LEU A 276 14.89 6.47 2.13
C LEU A 276 15.68 7.17 1.01
N PRO A 277 15.28 7.08 -0.29
CA PRO A 277 16.00 7.74 -1.37
C PRO A 277 15.95 9.27 -1.28
N SER A 278 14.88 9.81 -0.67
CA SER A 278 14.71 11.26 -0.49
C SER A 278 15.73 11.87 0.48
N PHE A 279 16.45 11.04 1.26
CA PHE A 279 17.50 11.50 2.17
C PHE A 279 18.88 11.62 1.51
N ALA A 280 19.01 11.41 0.20
CA ALA A 280 20.31 11.46 -0.47
C ALA A 280 21.03 12.80 -0.29
N TRP A 281 20.30 13.91 -0.19
CA TRP A 281 20.86 15.22 0.15
C TRP A 281 21.71 15.23 1.43
N ARG A 282 21.41 14.38 2.42
CA ARG A 282 22.16 14.30 3.68
C ARG A 282 23.57 13.74 3.53
N PHE A 283 23.78 13.00 2.46
CA PHE A 283 25.07 12.37 2.17
C PHE A 283 25.89 13.23 1.21
N ALA A 284 25.41 14.42 0.83
CA ALA A 284 26.18 15.39 0.09
C ALA A 284 27.31 15.99 0.97
N PRO A 285 28.44 16.41 0.36
CA PRO A 285 29.52 17.07 1.08
C PRO A 285 29.02 18.30 1.86
N GLY A 286 29.48 18.47 3.10
CA GLY A 286 29.17 19.63 3.94
C GLY A 286 27.88 19.53 4.77
N VAL A 287 27.06 18.49 4.59
CA VAL A 287 25.89 18.26 5.46
C VAL A 287 26.30 17.49 6.71
N PRO A 288 26.00 17.98 7.93
CA PRO A 288 26.37 17.27 9.17
C PRO A 288 25.66 15.92 9.30
N ARG A 289 26.44 14.86 9.53
CA ARG A 289 25.90 13.50 9.73
C ARG A 289 25.22 13.30 11.09
N SER A 290 25.54 14.15 12.08
CA SER A 290 24.97 14.13 13.43
C SER A 290 23.48 14.50 13.50
N LEU A 291 22.86 14.96 12.41
CA LEU A 291 21.42 15.23 12.35
C LEU A 291 20.62 13.93 12.49
N PRO A 292 19.73 13.80 13.49
CA PRO A 292 18.96 12.58 13.68
C PRO A 292 17.88 12.42 12.61
N ILE A 293 17.66 11.17 12.20
CA ILE A 293 16.48 10.77 11.44
C ILE A 293 15.35 10.47 12.42
N LEU A 294 14.24 11.18 12.25
CA LEU A 294 13.04 11.03 13.06
C LEU A 294 12.18 9.93 12.44
N VAL A 295 12.12 8.78 13.09
CA VAL A 295 11.32 7.62 12.67
C VAL A 295 10.11 7.47 13.57
N ARG A 296 9.17 6.62 13.15
CA ARG A 296 8.03 6.28 13.99
C ARG A 296 8.52 5.50 15.22
N ASP A 297 7.92 5.75 16.37
CA ASP A 297 8.14 4.93 17.58
C ASP A 297 7.59 3.49 17.43
N ASP A 298 6.72 3.26 16.45
CA ASP A 298 6.23 1.94 16.01
C ASP A 298 6.83 1.52 14.64
N ALA A 299 8.00 2.04 14.27
CA ALA A 299 8.67 1.71 13.02
C ALA A 299 8.85 0.19 12.85
N ALA A 300 8.52 -0.32 11.66
CA ALA A 300 8.74 -1.72 11.36
C ALA A 300 10.25 -2.04 11.38
N PRO A 301 10.65 -3.27 11.75
CA PRO A 301 12.07 -3.63 11.90
C PRO A 301 12.96 -3.37 10.68
N PHE A 302 12.39 -3.40 9.47
CA PHE A 302 13.15 -3.11 8.25
C PHE A 302 13.62 -1.64 8.16
N GLN A 303 12.92 -0.71 8.82
CA GLN A 303 13.28 0.71 8.76
C GLN A 303 14.62 0.94 9.47
N THR A 304 14.71 0.55 10.73
CA THR A 304 15.93 0.63 11.52
C THR A 304 17.05 -0.21 10.92
N ALA A 305 16.77 -1.47 10.55
CA ALA A 305 17.78 -2.35 9.94
C ALA A 305 18.35 -1.76 8.62
N SER A 306 17.52 -1.09 7.81
CA SER A 306 18.02 -0.44 6.58
C SER A 306 18.88 0.80 6.87
N LEU A 307 18.60 1.55 7.93
CA LEU A 307 19.43 2.69 8.36
C LEU A 307 20.76 2.24 8.95
N ASP A 308 20.73 1.16 9.73
CA ASP A 308 21.93 0.52 10.29
C ASP A 308 22.86 0.05 9.17
N LEU A 309 22.31 -0.58 8.12
CA LEU A 309 23.09 -0.98 6.93
C LEU A 309 23.58 0.23 6.12
N LEU A 310 22.83 1.33 6.09
CA LEU A 310 23.18 2.51 5.30
C LEU A 310 24.39 3.27 5.87
N ALA A 311 24.45 3.42 7.20
CA ALA A 311 25.43 4.28 7.84
C ALA A 311 25.79 3.90 9.29
N GLY A 312 25.17 2.86 9.86
CA GLY A 312 25.46 2.39 11.21
C GLY A 312 25.36 3.49 12.28
N PRO A 313 26.31 3.56 13.23
CA PRO A 313 26.24 4.50 14.36
C PRO A 313 26.41 5.97 13.95
N ASP A 314 26.87 6.25 12.73
CA ASP A 314 27.08 7.60 12.22
C ASP A 314 25.76 8.32 11.84
N LEU A 315 24.62 7.61 11.96
CA LEU A 315 23.30 8.10 11.61
C LEU A 315 22.36 7.97 12.81
N PRO A 316 22.28 8.98 13.68
CA PRO A 316 21.41 8.90 14.85
C PRO A 316 19.94 8.77 14.40
N VAL A 317 19.22 7.86 15.06
CA VAL A 317 17.79 7.60 14.81
C VAL A 317 17.02 7.90 16.09
N LEU A 318 15.97 8.71 16.01
CA LEU A 318 15.13 9.06 17.14
C LEU A 318 13.66 8.69 16.87
N PRO A 319 13.01 7.93 17.77
CA PRO A 319 11.59 7.61 17.64
C PRO A 319 10.71 8.83 17.96
N VAL A 320 9.62 8.97 17.21
CA VAL A 320 8.60 10.01 17.39
C VAL A 320 7.25 9.33 17.53
N GLY A 321 6.57 9.62 18.65
CA GLY A 321 5.20 9.18 18.95
C GLY A 321 4.14 10.21 18.54
N GLU A 322 3.24 10.55 19.47
CA GLU A 322 2.07 11.41 19.18
C GLU A 322 2.41 12.88 18.95
N ALA A 323 3.47 13.40 19.58
CA ALA A 323 3.99 14.74 19.35
C ALA A 323 5.46 14.83 19.78
N CYS A 324 6.28 15.53 19.00
CA CYS A 324 7.64 15.94 19.33
C CYS A 324 7.87 17.36 18.80
N ARG A 325 8.38 18.26 19.62
CA ARG A 325 8.71 19.64 19.22
C ARG A 325 10.13 19.68 18.67
N VAL A 326 10.31 20.27 17.49
CA VAL A 326 11.56 20.32 16.73
C VAL A 326 11.89 21.77 16.42
N ASP A 327 13.04 22.25 16.89
CA ASP A 327 13.44 23.65 16.65
C ASP A 327 13.78 23.88 15.17
N VAL A 328 14.45 22.92 14.53
CA VAL A 328 14.75 22.92 13.08
C VAL A 328 14.42 21.55 12.47
N LEU A 329 13.31 21.47 11.73
CA LEU A 329 12.89 20.25 11.05
C LEU A 329 13.23 20.32 9.57
N TYR A 330 13.94 19.31 9.06
CA TYR A 330 14.10 19.10 7.62
C TYR A 330 13.08 18.07 7.15
N SER A 331 12.28 18.43 6.16
CA SER A 331 11.37 17.51 5.47
C SER A 331 11.63 17.58 3.97
N VAL A 332 11.10 16.62 3.22
CA VAL A 332 11.26 16.59 1.76
C VAL A 332 9.89 16.68 1.11
N THR A 333 9.75 17.48 0.05
CA THR A 333 8.51 17.52 -0.73
C THR A 333 8.27 16.15 -1.37
N HIS A 334 7.14 15.52 -1.04
CA HIS A 334 6.86 14.16 -1.50
C HIS A 334 6.60 14.12 -3.02
N ARG A 335 7.63 13.71 -3.78
CA ARG A 335 7.57 12.98 -5.05
C ARG A 335 8.66 11.89 -4.98
N THR A 336 8.40 10.71 -5.55
CA THR A 336 9.30 9.56 -5.43
C THR A 336 10.67 9.92 -6.01
N GLY A 337 11.74 9.84 -5.21
CA GLY A 337 13.07 10.16 -5.71
C GLY A 337 13.38 9.38 -7.00
N ARG A 338 14.02 10.06 -7.97
CA ARG A 338 14.63 9.40 -9.12
C ARG A 338 15.82 8.58 -8.60
N ALA A 339 15.61 7.28 -8.45
CA ALA A 339 16.61 6.31 -7.98
C ALA A 339 17.15 5.46 -9.15
N GLU A 340 17.36 6.10 -10.30
CA GLU A 340 17.99 5.53 -11.47
C GLU A 340 19.44 5.16 -11.19
N ALA A 341 19.94 4.14 -11.89
CA ALA A 341 21.31 3.68 -11.74
C ALA A 341 22.31 4.85 -11.86
N GLY A 342 23.19 5.00 -10.86
CA GLY A 342 24.18 6.08 -10.79
C GLY A 342 23.71 7.37 -10.11
N SER A 343 22.42 7.52 -9.79
CA SER A 343 21.94 8.72 -9.09
C SER A 343 22.32 8.75 -7.60
N PRO A 344 22.35 9.92 -6.94
CA PRO A 344 22.62 10.01 -5.50
C PRO A 344 21.64 9.19 -4.65
N ALA A 345 20.38 9.08 -5.09
CA ALA A 345 19.34 8.27 -4.45
C ALA A 345 19.63 6.77 -4.57
N ALA A 346 20.00 6.32 -5.77
CA ALA A 346 20.46 4.95 -6.01
C ALA A 346 21.71 4.59 -5.18
N ALA A 347 22.62 5.53 -4.97
CA ALA A 347 23.82 5.29 -4.16
C ALA A 347 23.52 4.96 -2.69
N LEU A 348 22.33 5.28 -2.17
CA LEU A 348 21.89 4.82 -0.84
C LEU A 348 21.48 3.35 -0.86
N HIS A 349 20.74 2.94 -1.90
CA HIS A 349 20.39 1.54 -2.13
C HIS A 349 21.64 0.68 -2.31
N ASP A 350 22.59 1.14 -3.12
CA ASP A 350 23.83 0.42 -3.40
C ASP A 350 24.69 0.24 -2.13
N ARG A 351 24.70 1.23 -1.24
CA ARG A 351 25.38 1.13 0.07
C ARG A 351 24.73 0.10 0.98
N ILE A 352 23.41 0.13 1.12
CA ILE A 352 22.66 -0.86 1.91
C ILE A 352 22.91 -2.28 1.37
N ALA A 353 22.88 -2.43 0.06
CA ALA A 353 23.12 -3.69 -0.62
C ALA A 353 24.54 -4.22 -0.39
N ALA A 354 25.56 -3.36 -0.50
CA ALA A 354 26.94 -3.74 -0.23
C ALA A 354 27.18 -4.11 1.24
N ALA A 355 26.59 -3.35 2.17
CA ALA A 355 26.66 -3.65 3.60
C ALA A 355 25.97 -4.99 3.94
N ALA A 356 24.82 -5.29 3.32
CA ALA A 356 24.13 -6.56 3.51
C ALA A 356 24.96 -7.76 3.02
N ASP A 357 25.62 -7.64 1.85
CA ASP A 357 26.52 -8.68 1.35
C ASP A 357 27.71 -8.91 2.30
N ALA A 358 28.26 -7.83 2.88
CA ALA A 358 29.39 -7.91 3.81
C ALA A 358 29.01 -8.44 5.20
N ALA A 359 27.74 -8.34 5.60
CA ALA A 359 27.28 -8.70 6.94
C ALA A 359 27.30 -10.21 7.24
N SER A 360 27.40 -11.07 6.22
CA SER A 360 27.37 -12.52 6.39
C SER A 360 28.14 -13.22 5.28
N SER A 361 28.97 -14.20 5.67
CA SER A 361 29.71 -15.08 4.75
C SER A 361 28.96 -16.37 4.40
N LEU A 362 27.78 -16.60 4.99
CA LEU A 362 26.96 -17.78 4.69
C LEU A 362 26.39 -17.69 3.26
N PRO A 363 25.98 -18.78 2.61
CA PRO A 363 25.23 -18.68 1.37
C PRO A 363 23.97 -17.81 1.54
N PRO A 364 23.64 -16.93 0.59
CA PRO A 364 22.41 -16.15 0.64
C PRO A 364 21.19 -17.09 0.57
N PRO A 365 20.09 -16.78 1.26
CA PRO A 365 18.87 -17.58 1.15
C PRO A 365 18.30 -17.48 -0.27
N GLY A 366 17.77 -18.59 -0.78
CA GLY A 366 17.27 -18.68 -2.14
C GLY A 366 18.35 -19.18 -3.11
N GLY A 367 18.37 -18.60 -4.31
CA GLY A 367 19.32 -18.96 -5.37
C GLY A 367 19.15 -18.11 -6.63
N PRO A 368 19.85 -18.45 -7.73
CA PRO A 368 19.78 -17.70 -8.99
C PRO A 368 18.38 -17.60 -9.59
N ARG A 369 17.50 -18.57 -9.29
CA ARG A 369 16.08 -18.56 -9.63
C ARG A 369 15.29 -18.45 -8.33
N LEU A 370 14.79 -17.27 -8.03
CA LEU A 370 14.11 -16.97 -6.77
C LEU A 370 12.61 -16.86 -7.00
N TYR A 371 11.81 -17.58 -6.22
CA TYR A 371 10.39 -17.32 -6.10
C TYR A 371 10.10 -16.61 -4.77
N ILE A 372 9.54 -15.40 -4.82
CA ILE A 372 9.12 -14.69 -3.61
C ILE A 372 7.68 -15.10 -3.29
N SER A 373 7.55 -16.03 -2.34
CA SER A 373 6.26 -16.54 -1.85
C SER A 373 5.54 -15.50 -1.00
N ARG A 374 4.23 -15.46 -1.14
CA ARG A 374 3.27 -14.63 -0.40
C ARG A 374 2.16 -15.46 0.24
N ARG A 375 2.40 -16.74 0.54
CA ARG A 375 1.42 -17.62 1.20
C ARG A 375 0.95 -17.12 2.57
N ASP A 376 1.70 -16.24 3.22
CA ASP A 376 1.35 -15.59 4.49
C ASP A 376 0.66 -14.22 4.30
N ALA A 377 0.44 -13.77 3.07
CA ALA A 377 -0.19 -12.49 2.82
C ALA A 377 -1.67 -12.52 3.23
N ALA A 378 -2.02 -11.66 4.19
CA ALA A 378 -3.42 -11.45 4.60
C ALA A 378 -4.28 -10.77 3.53
N LEU A 379 -3.65 -10.02 2.62
CA LEU A 379 -4.32 -9.28 1.56
C LEU A 379 -3.99 -9.88 0.21
N ARG A 380 -5.07 -10.15 -0.55
CA ARG A 380 -5.04 -10.66 -1.92
C ARG A 380 -4.31 -12.01 -2.07
N PRO A 381 -4.73 -13.03 -1.30
CA PRO A 381 -4.05 -14.32 -1.34
C PRO A 381 -4.28 -14.98 -2.70
N MET A 382 -3.22 -15.55 -3.26
CA MET A 382 -3.27 -16.39 -4.46
C MET A 382 -3.68 -17.80 -4.04
N GLU A 383 -4.85 -18.28 -4.49
CA GLU A 383 -5.45 -19.49 -3.91
C GLU A 383 -4.67 -20.77 -4.21
N ASN A 384 -4.08 -20.86 -5.40
CA ASN A 384 -3.29 -22.00 -5.87
C ASN A 384 -1.78 -21.75 -5.81
N GLU A 385 -1.31 -20.93 -4.87
CA GLU A 385 0.12 -20.59 -4.76
C GLU A 385 1.02 -21.79 -4.49
N ALA A 386 0.59 -22.73 -3.64
CA ALA A 386 1.37 -23.95 -3.37
C ALA A 386 1.52 -24.84 -4.61
N GLU A 387 0.53 -24.89 -5.49
CA GLU A 387 0.59 -25.65 -6.75
C GLU A 387 1.57 -24.99 -7.72
N PHE A 388 1.53 -23.67 -7.82
CA PHE A 388 2.46 -22.91 -8.66
C PHE A 388 3.91 -22.98 -8.15
N GLU A 389 4.11 -22.90 -6.82
CA GLU A 389 5.42 -23.12 -6.17
C GLU A 389 6.03 -24.46 -6.57
N ALA A 390 5.26 -25.55 -6.51
CA ALA A 390 5.76 -26.88 -6.87
C ALA A 390 6.23 -26.97 -8.33
N VAL A 391 5.54 -26.28 -9.25
CA VAL A 391 5.95 -26.20 -10.65
C VAL A 391 7.23 -25.39 -10.81
N LEU A 392 7.35 -24.25 -10.13
CA LEU A 392 8.56 -23.44 -10.15
C LEU A 392 9.76 -24.17 -9.52
N GLU A 393 9.56 -24.94 -8.46
CA GLU A 393 10.60 -25.79 -7.84
C GLU A 393 11.13 -26.82 -8.85
N ALA A 394 10.25 -27.45 -9.64
CA ALA A 394 10.67 -28.34 -10.73
C ALA A 394 11.45 -27.60 -11.84
N MET A 395 11.21 -26.29 -12.02
CA MET A 395 11.99 -25.40 -12.87
C MET A 395 13.27 -24.86 -12.19
N GLY A 396 13.62 -25.36 -11.00
CA GLY A 396 14.83 -24.99 -10.27
C GLY A 396 14.75 -23.66 -9.53
N PHE A 397 13.55 -23.12 -9.30
CA PHE A 397 13.36 -21.97 -8.42
C PHE A 397 13.40 -22.39 -6.95
N VAL A 398 13.89 -21.49 -6.10
CA VAL A 398 13.82 -21.64 -4.64
C VAL A 398 12.79 -20.66 -4.09
N ALA A 399 11.75 -21.18 -3.43
CA ALA A 399 10.71 -20.39 -2.80
C ALA A 399 11.20 -19.78 -1.47
N VAL A 400 11.03 -18.46 -1.30
CA VAL A 400 11.40 -17.71 -0.10
C VAL A 400 10.25 -16.81 0.33
N MET A 401 9.90 -16.87 1.61
CA MET A 401 8.96 -15.94 2.24
C MET A 401 9.73 -14.82 2.94
N MET A 402 9.75 -13.63 2.33
CA MET A 402 10.57 -12.49 2.81
C MET A 402 10.24 -12.08 4.25
N SER A 403 8.99 -12.22 4.66
CA SER A 403 8.51 -11.96 6.03
C SER A 403 9.19 -12.79 7.11
N ARG A 404 9.78 -13.93 6.74
CA ARG A 404 10.49 -14.85 7.66
C ARG A 404 11.99 -14.59 7.73
N LEU A 405 12.51 -13.66 6.94
CA LEU A 405 13.93 -13.35 6.88
C LEU A 405 14.23 -12.01 7.58
N PRO A 406 15.38 -11.91 8.28
CA PRO A 406 15.94 -10.61 8.65
C PRO A 406 16.15 -9.74 7.40
N PHE A 407 16.06 -8.41 7.54
CA PHE A 407 16.14 -7.50 6.40
C PHE A 407 17.41 -7.68 5.56
N ALA A 408 18.59 -7.81 6.20
CA ALA A 408 19.84 -8.06 5.49
C ALA A 408 19.78 -9.34 4.64
N GLU A 409 19.16 -10.41 5.14
CA GLU A 409 18.99 -11.67 4.39
C GLU A 409 17.96 -11.54 3.26
N GLN A 410 16.92 -10.72 3.42
CA GLN A 410 16.02 -10.37 2.30
C GLN A 410 16.77 -9.69 1.16
N VAL A 411 17.68 -8.76 1.50
CA VAL A 411 18.54 -8.07 0.52
C VAL A 411 19.47 -9.07 -0.17
N ARG A 412 20.13 -9.93 0.59
CA ARG A 412 21.03 -10.96 0.04
C ARG A 412 20.31 -11.95 -0.88
N ALA A 413 19.05 -12.31 -0.57
CA ALA A 413 18.22 -13.16 -1.43
C ALA A 413 18.00 -12.55 -2.82
N VAL A 414 17.53 -11.30 -2.89
CA VAL A 414 17.26 -10.65 -4.20
C VAL A 414 18.54 -10.32 -4.97
N ARG A 415 19.68 -10.15 -4.27
CA ARG A 415 20.99 -9.91 -4.89
C ARG A 415 21.63 -11.16 -5.47
N ALA A 416 21.31 -12.33 -4.92
CA ALA A 416 21.77 -13.62 -5.43
C ALA A 416 20.97 -14.09 -6.67
N ALA A 417 19.77 -13.53 -6.87
CA ALA A 417 18.89 -13.91 -7.95
C ALA A 417 19.32 -13.31 -9.31
N SER A 418 19.26 -14.15 -10.35
CA SER A 418 19.29 -13.76 -11.76
C SER A 418 17.88 -13.66 -12.36
N VAL A 419 16.92 -14.36 -11.74
CA VAL A 419 15.50 -14.34 -12.08
C VAL A 419 14.69 -14.29 -10.78
N ILE A 420 13.71 -13.41 -10.71
CA ILE A 420 12.75 -13.29 -9.61
C ILE A 420 11.34 -13.48 -10.17
N VAL A 421 10.63 -14.49 -9.69
CA VAL A 421 9.18 -14.66 -9.91
C VAL A 421 8.47 -14.32 -8.60
N ALA A 422 7.40 -13.52 -8.63
CA ALA A 422 6.70 -13.15 -7.41
C ALA A 422 5.27 -12.70 -7.68
N PRO A 423 4.30 -12.99 -6.79
CA PRO A 423 3.05 -12.26 -6.77
C PRO A 423 3.27 -10.80 -6.30
N HIS A 424 2.50 -9.87 -6.87
CA HIS A 424 2.64 -8.43 -6.63
C HIS A 424 2.53 -8.09 -5.14
N GLY A 425 3.49 -7.33 -4.63
CA GLY A 425 3.41 -6.76 -3.29
C GLY A 425 4.73 -6.21 -2.78
N ALA A 426 4.73 -5.77 -1.52
CA ALA A 426 5.83 -5.01 -0.93
C ALA A 426 7.19 -5.76 -0.90
N GLY A 427 7.22 -7.09 -1.01
CA GLY A 427 8.47 -7.84 -1.15
C GLY A 427 9.26 -7.48 -2.40
N LEU A 428 8.57 -7.09 -3.50
CA LEU A 428 9.21 -6.61 -4.73
C LEU A 428 9.81 -5.20 -4.59
N ALA A 429 9.54 -4.48 -3.49
CA ALA A 429 10.24 -3.22 -3.21
C ALA A 429 11.76 -3.40 -3.12
N LEU A 430 12.22 -4.60 -2.77
CA LEU A 430 13.64 -4.97 -2.68
C LEU A 430 14.34 -5.02 -4.05
N LEU A 431 13.62 -4.97 -5.17
CA LEU A 431 14.22 -4.85 -6.50
C LEU A 431 15.18 -3.64 -6.60
N ALA A 432 14.95 -2.59 -5.82
CA ALA A 432 15.86 -1.45 -5.76
C ALA A 432 17.29 -1.81 -5.31
N LEU A 433 17.42 -2.90 -4.54
CA LEU A 433 18.67 -3.41 -3.96
C LEU A 433 19.24 -4.60 -4.75
N ALA A 434 18.51 -5.12 -5.73
CA ALA A 434 18.91 -6.24 -6.56
C ALA A 434 20.08 -5.84 -7.49
N ARG A 435 20.77 -6.85 -8.03
CA ARG A 435 21.81 -6.61 -9.03
C ARG A 435 21.16 -6.12 -10.34
N PRO A 436 21.81 -5.16 -11.06
CA PRO A 436 21.31 -4.72 -12.37
C PRO A 436 21.04 -5.90 -13.30
N GLY A 437 20.00 -5.80 -14.13
CA GLY A 437 19.67 -6.83 -15.12
C GLY A 437 18.94 -8.07 -14.62
N VAL A 438 18.55 -8.18 -13.33
CA VAL A 438 17.70 -9.30 -12.88
C VAL A 438 16.40 -9.36 -13.69
N LYS A 439 16.03 -10.55 -14.18
CA LYS A 439 14.74 -10.74 -14.86
C LYS A 439 13.63 -10.84 -13.82
N VAL A 440 12.58 -10.05 -13.96
CA VAL A 440 11.45 -10.01 -13.02
C VAL A 440 10.18 -10.47 -13.73
N PHE A 441 9.56 -11.53 -13.22
CA PHE A 441 8.24 -11.99 -13.64
C PHE A 441 7.26 -11.77 -12.48
N GLU A 442 6.49 -10.69 -12.58
CA GLU A 442 5.54 -10.28 -11.56
C GLU A 442 4.14 -10.79 -11.90
N LEU A 443 3.53 -11.57 -11.00
CA LEU A 443 2.14 -12.00 -11.11
C LEU A 443 1.23 -10.96 -10.43
N MET A 444 0.28 -10.39 -11.16
CA MET A 444 -0.55 -9.30 -10.67
C MET A 444 -2.04 -9.61 -10.84
N PRO A 445 -2.88 -9.47 -9.81
CA PRO A 445 -4.33 -9.52 -9.99
C PRO A 445 -4.85 -8.28 -10.74
N ALA A 446 -5.76 -8.49 -11.69
CA ALA A 446 -6.46 -7.46 -12.48
C ALA A 446 -7.39 -6.63 -11.59
N MET A 447 -6.87 -5.54 -11.02
CA MET A 447 -7.64 -4.63 -10.15
C MET A 447 -7.64 -3.20 -10.71
N PRO A 448 -8.64 -2.83 -11.54
CA PRO A 448 -8.71 -1.55 -12.23
C PRO A 448 -8.47 -0.34 -11.29
N ARG A 449 -9.16 -0.33 -10.14
CA ARG A 449 -9.15 0.77 -9.18
C ARG A 449 -7.82 0.99 -8.44
N SER A 450 -6.88 0.06 -8.57
CA SER A 450 -5.57 0.15 -7.92
C SER A 450 -4.42 -0.16 -8.85
N LEU A 451 -4.64 -0.26 -10.16
CA LEU A 451 -3.62 -0.68 -11.10
C LEU A 451 -2.47 0.34 -11.20
N LEU A 452 -2.78 1.64 -11.26
CA LEU A 452 -1.77 2.69 -11.36
C LEU A 452 -0.77 2.62 -10.19
N VAL A 453 -1.26 2.44 -8.97
CA VAL A 453 -0.38 2.31 -7.79
C VAL A 453 0.40 1.01 -7.75
N ARG A 454 0.03 0.00 -8.55
CA ARG A 454 0.73 -1.30 -8.65
C ARG A 454 1.85 -1.29 -9.69
N LEU A 455 1.86 -0.33 -10.61
CA LEU A 455 2.99 -0.07 -11.52
C LEU A 455 4.22 0.50 -10.79
N CYS A 456 4.18 0.61 -9.47
CA CYS A 456 5.33 1.03 -8.68
C CYS A 456 6.50 0.01 -8.73
N MET A 457 6.23 -1.28 -8.95
CA MET A 457 7.30 -2.30 -9.07
C MET A 457 7.97 -2.25 -10.45
N THR A 458 7.18 -2.06 -11.51
CA THR A 458 7.68 -1.82 -12.86
C THR A 458 8.49 -0.53 -12.94
N ARG A 459 8.10 0.53 -12.20
CA ARG A 459 8.91 1.75 -12.04
C ARG A 459 10.30 1.48 -11.43
N ILE A 460 10.38 0.66 -10.39
CA ILE A 460 11.69 0.29 -9.79
C ILE A 460 12.56 -0.41 -10.84
N SER A 461 12.01 -1.41 -11.54
CA SER A 461 12.70 -2.11 -12.61
C SER A 461 13.13 -1.17 -13.74
N ARG A 462 12.29 -0.20 -14.11
CA ARG A 462 12.59 0.81 -15.12
C ARG A 462 13.81 1.65 -14.73
N LEU A 463 13.86 2.13 -13.49
CA LEU A 463 14.96 2.95 -12.96
C LEU A 463 16.26 2.14 -12.79
N ARG A 464 16.16 0.87 -12.41
CA ARG A 464 17.30 0.00 -12.07
C ARG A 464 17.78 -0.90 -13.21
N GLY A 465 17.10 -0.87 -14.36
CA GLY A 465 17.49 -1.63 -15.55
C GLY A 465 17.22 -3.12 -15.42
N HIS A 466 16.04 -3.49 -14.94
CA HIS A 466 15.60 -4.88 -14.87
C HIS A 466 14.60 -5.16 -16.00
N PRO A 467 14.82 -6.19 -16.84
CA PRO A 467 13.75 -6.73 -17.67
C PRO A 467 12.59 -7.16 -16.76
N HIS A 468 11.39 -6.63 -17.00
CA HIS A 468 10.24 -6.87 -16.13
C HIS A 468 9.02 -7.22 -16.99
N LEU A 469 8.46 -8.41 -16.78
CA LEU A 469 7.16 -8.81 -17.29
C LEU A 469 6.12 -8.84 -16.17
N ALA A 470 5.09 -8.01 -16.26
CA ALA A 470 3.91 -8.06 -15.41
C ALA A 470 2.86 -8.96 -16.08
N TRP A 471 2.65 -10.15 -15.51
CA TRP A 471 1.63 -11.11 -15.90
C TRP A 471 0.35 -10.88 -15.09
N VAL A 472 -0.75 -10.55 -15.76
CA VAL A 472 -1.98 -10.14 -15.09
C VAL A 472 -3.03 -11.24 -15.12
N GLU A 473 -3.54 -11.62 -13.95
CA GLU A 473 -4.57 -12.65 -13.78
C GLU A 473 -5.94 -12.06 -13.39
N PRO A 474 -7.06 -12.71 -13.74
CA PRO A 474 -8.37 -12.35 -13.23
C PRO A 474 -8.40 -12.32 -11.69
N CYS A 475 -9.15 -11.38 -11.13
CA CYS A 475 -9.28 -11.23 -9.69
C CYS A 475 -10.73 -10.93 -9.31
N ASP A 476 -11.19 -11.52 -8.22
CA ASP A 476 -12.40 -11.08 -7.56
C ASP A 476 -12.13 -9.75 -6.86
N GLU A 477 -12.69 -8.64 -7.36
CA GLU A 477 -12.50 -7.32 -6.79
C GLU A 477 -13.07 -7.15 -5.37
N LEU A 478 -14.03 -7.98 -4.99
CA LEU A 478 -14.64 -7.92 -3.67
C LEU A 478 -13.73 -8.61 -2.66
N THR A 479 -13.31 -9.83 -2.94
CA THR A 479 -12.47 -10.63 -2.01
C THR A 479 -10.98 -10.36 -2.14
N GLY A 480 -10.54 -9.80 -3.27
CA GLY A 480 -9.14 -9.64 -3.64
C GLY A 480 -8.44 -10.95 -3.95
N ARG A 481 -9.16 -12.08 -3.95
CA ARG A 481 -8.61 -13.41 -4.23
C ARG A 481 -8.52 -13.62 -5.73
N TRP A 482 -7.54 -14.42 -6.11
CA TRP A 482 -7.20 -14.68 -7.49
C TRP A 482 -6.44 -15.99 -7.58
N ARG A 483 -6.34 -16.51 -8.81
CA ARG A 483 -5.64 -17.75 -9.14
C ARG A 483 -4.69 -17.46 -10.28
N VAL A 484 -3.58 -18.20 -10.33
CA VAL A 484 -2.71 -18.18 -11.50
C VAL A 484 -3.12 -19.30 -12.45
N SER A 485 -3.24 -18.96 -13.73
CA SER A 485 -3.42 -19.91 -14.83
C SER A 485 -2.06 -20.57 -15.09
N ILE A 486 -1.76 -21.63 -14.31
CA ILE A 486 -0.39 -22.19 -14.21
C ILE A 486 0.20 -22.54 -15.59
N PRO A 487 -0.47 -23.27 -16.49
CA PRO A 487 0.12 -23.63 -17.78
C PRO A 487 0.51 -22.40 -18.62
N GLU A 488 -0.36 -21.39 -18.68
CA GLU A 488 -0.17 -20.18 -19.46
C GLU A 488 0.89 -19.27 -18.85
N ALA A 489 0.89 -19.13 -17.52
CA ALA A 489 1.90 -18.36 -16.80
C ALA A 489 3.30 -18.99 -16.95
N VAL A 490 3.39 -20.33 -16.91
CA VAL A 490 4.66 -21.05 -17.12
C VAL A 490 5.15 -20.89 -18.56
N ALA A 491 4.28 -21.05 -19.56
CA ALA A 491 4.64 -20.84 -20.95
C ALA A 491 5.16 -19.40 -21.20
N ALA A 492 4.49 -18.40 -20.63
CA ALA A 492 4.93 -17.01 -20.69
C ALA A 492 6.25 -16.77 -19.96
N LEU A 493 6.47 -17.44 -18.83
CA LEU A 493 7.73 -17.39 -18.08
C LEU A 493 8.87 -17.99 -18.92
N GLU A 494 8.68 -19.15 -19.52
CA GLU A 494 9.70 -19.79 -20.36
C GLU A 494 10.09 -18.92 -21.56
N GLU A 495 9.12 -18.32 -22.25
CA GLU A 495 9.37 -17.36 -23.33
C GLU A 495 10.18 -16.15 -22.83
N PHE A 496 9.78 -15.58 -21.70
CA PHE A 496 10.48 -14.45 -21.08
C PHE A 496 11.91 -14.82 -20.62
N LEU A 497 12.13 -16.06 -20.19
CA LEU A 497 13.45 -16.57 -19.84
C LEU A 497 14.34 -16.77 -21.07
N ALA A 498 13.76 -17.23 -22.18
CA ALA A 498 14.46 -17.44 -23.44
C ALA A 498 14.84 -16.13 -24.14
N ASP A 499 14.08 -15.06 -23.94
CA ASP A 499 14.33 -13.76 -24.57
C ASP A 499 15.69 -13.17 -24.14
N PRO A 500 16.65 -12.91 -25.06
CA PRO A 500 17.94 -12.34 -24.68
C PRO A 500 17.76 -10.97 -24.02
N PRO A 501 18.61 -10.58 -23.05
CA PRO A 501 18.64 -9.23 -22.54
C PRO A 501 19.23 -8.30 -23.62
N GLY A 502 18.41 -7.89 -24.59
CA GLY A 502 18.76 -6.96 -25.66
C GLY A 502 17.93 -5.69 -25.60
N PRO A 503 18.39 -4.57 -26.18
CA PRO A 503 17.54 -3.41 -26.39
C PRO A 503 16.46 -3.82 -27.40
N GLU A 504 15.21 -3.92 -26.97
CA GLU A 504 14.11 -3.96 -27.93
C GLU A 504 14.12 -2.65 -28.71
N GLU A 505 14.24 -2.75 -30.04
CA GLU A 505 13.74 -1.73 -30.94
C GLU A 505 12.33 -1.39 -30.49
N ALA A 506 12.08 -0.10 -30.25
CA ALA A 506 10.79 0.42 -29.83
C ALA A 506 9.68 -0.23 -30.67
N SER A 507 8.93 -1.14 -30.07
CA SER A 507 7.69 -1.65 -30.64
C SER A 507 6.69 -0.49 -30.61
N VAL A 508 6.67 0.21 -31.74
CA VAL A 508 5.70 1.16 -32.30
C VAL A 508 4.91 2.01 -31.28
N PRO A 509 5.03 3.36 -31.31
CA PRO A 509 4.04 4.19 -30.63
C PRO A 509 2.68 3.94 -31.28
N LEU A 510 1.77 3.30 -30.54
CA LEU A 510 0.35 3.24 -30.91
C LEU A 510 -0.16 4.67 -30.97
N ARG A 511 -0.19 5.22 -32.19
CA ARG A 511 -0.83 6.49 -32.49
C ARG A 511 -2.31 6.34 -32.17
N LEU A 512 -2.77 7.06 -31.15
CA LEU A 512 -4.18 7.30 -30.86
C LEU A 512 -4.84 7.85 -32.13
N ARG A 513 -5.93 7.21 -32.58
CA ARG A 513 -6.96 7.85 -33.40
C ARG A 513 -8.15 8.13 -32.52
#